data_AF-A0A3C0PEM9-F1
#
_entry.id   AF-A0A3C0PEM9-F1
#
_cell.length_a   1.000
_cell.length_b   1.000
_cell.length_c   1.000
_cell.angle_alpha   90.00
_cell.angle_beta   90.00
_cell.angle_gamma   90.00
#
_symmetry.space_group_name_H-M   'P 1'
#
loop_
_entity.id
_entity.type
_entity.pdbx_description
1 polymer ?
#
loop_
_entity_poly.entity_id
_entity_poly.type
_entity_poly.pdbx_seq_one_letter_code
_entity_poly.pdbx_strand_id
1 'polypeptide(L)'
;MYDWANSSFATTVLTAFFPFFFKSFWNQGVDPSISTARLGFATGTAGLIVALLSPVLGGIADAGHAGKKFLTFFIFLGITATGALYYVPMGHWQTASILIIMAEAGFSIGNMFYDSFLVKVAPGEEMDMVSSMGYAAGYAGGGILFLIN
;
A
#
# COMPACT_ATOMS: atom_id res chain seq x y z
N MET A 1 -14.34 2.63 -6.86
CA MET A 1 -13.60 3.79 -6.28
C MET A 1 -12.39 3.33 -5.48
N TYR A 2 -12.49 2.29 -4.64
CA TYR A 2 -11.34 1.77 -3.89
C TYR A 2 -10.24 1.19 -4.80
N ASP A 3 -10.60 0.39 -5.82
CA ASP A 3 -9.64 -0.14 -6.80
C ASP A 3 -8.83 0.94 -7.52
N TRP A 4 -9.47 2.06 -7.85
CA TRP A 4 -8.78 3.21 -8.44
C TRP A 4 -7.70 3.76 -7.49
N ALA A 5 -8.08 4.05 -6.24
CA ALA A 5 -7.14 4.58 -5.25
C ALA A 5 -6.00 3.60 -4.96
N ASN A 6 -6.29 2.30 -4.93
CA ASN A 6 -5.30 1.26 -4.70
C ASN A 6 -4.25 1.19 -5.81
N SER A 7 -4.68 1.13 -7.06
CA SER A 7 -3.78 1.02 -8.20
C SER A 7 -2.92 2.28 -8.33
N SER A 8 -3.47 3.47 -8.04
CA SER A 8 -2.67 4.70 -8.00
C SER A 8 -1.63 4.71 -6.87
N PHE A 9 -1.96 4.21 -5.68
CA PHE A 9 -1.01 4.07 -4.57
C PHE A 9 0.12 3.09 -4.90
N ALA A 10 -0.21 1.89 -5.40
CA ALA A 10 0.77 0.87 -5.73
C ALA A 10 1.74 1.36 -6.82
N THR A 11 1.20 1.90 -7.92
CA THR A 11 2.02 2.37 -9.05
C THR A 11 2.85 3.60 -8.69
N THR A 12 2.26 4.57 -8.00
CA THR A 12 2.92 5.85 -7.73
C THR A 12 3.82 5.79 -6.52
N VAL A 13 3.25 5.42 -5.37
CA VAL A 13 3.95 5.51 -4.08
C VAL A 13 4.91 4.35 -3.90
N LEU A 14 4.43 3.11 -4.02
CA LEU A 14 5.26 1.94 -3.75
C LEU A 14 6.32 1.71 -4.84
N THR A 15 5.94 1.83 -6.11
CA THR A 15 6.84 1.44 -7.21
C THR A 15 7.86 2.51 -7.60
N ALA A 16 7.51 3.80 -7.60
CA ALA A 16 8.46 4.81 -8.07
C ALA A 16 8.80 5.93 -7.07
N PHE A 17 7.82 6.55 -6.40
CA PHE A 17 8.12 7.65 -5.47
C PHE A 17 8.96 7.18 -4.28
N PHE A 18 8.50 6.16 -3.55
CA PHE A 18 9.18 5.77 -2.32
C PHE A 18 10.61 5.27 -2.57
N PRO A 19 10.90 4.33 -3.51
CA PRO A 19 12.27 3.89 -3.77
C PRO A 19 13.19 5.03 -4.20
N PHE A 20 12.67 5.97 -5.01
CA PHE A 20 13.42 7.12 -5.47
C PHE A 20 13.77 8.08 -4.32
N PHE A 21 12.78 8.54 -3.55
CA PHE A 21 12.98 9.45 -2.41
C PHE A 21 13.76 8.80 -1.28
N PHE A 22 13.57 7.49 -1.06
CA PHE A 22 14.35 6.75 -0.07
C PHE A 22 15.84 6.81 -0.38
N LYS A 23 16.22 6.54 -1.64
CA LYS A 23 17.64 6.61 -2.04
C LYS A 23 18.19 8.04 -2.12
N SER A 24 17.41 8.98 -2.65
CA SER A 24 17.89 10.33 -2.99
C SER A 24 17.79 11.33 -1.83
N PHE A 25 16.86 11.16 -0.90
CA PHE A 25 16.54 12.12 0.15
C PHE A 25 16.70 11.55 1.56
N TRP A 26 16.02 10.45 1.88
CA TRP A 26 16.05 9.91 3.26
C TRP A 26 17.31 9.10 3.58
N ASN A 27 17.93 8.48 2.58
CA ASN A 27 19.11 7.63 2.76
C ASN A 27 20.27 8.08 1.86
N GLN A 28 20.44 9.40 1.73
CA GLN A 28 21.52 10.00 0.94
C GLN A 28 22.90 9.75 1.59
N GLY A 29 23.95 9.72 0.77
CA GLY A 29 25.35 9.71 1.24
C GLY A 29 25.88 8.34 1.68
N VAL A 30 25.11 7.27 1.48
CA VAL A 30 25.56 5.90 1.71
C VAL A 30 25.77 5.14 0.40
N ASP A 31 26.52 4.04 0.47
CA ASP A 31 26.70 3.14 -0.66
C ASP A 31 25.35 2.69 -1.24
N PRO A 32 25.17 2.69 -2.58
CA PRO A 32 23.93 2.27 -3.21
C PRO A 32 23.46 0.86 -2.82
N SER A 33 24.40 -0.05 -2.54
CA SER A 33 24.12 -1.42 -2.10
C SER A 33 23.51 -1.44 -0.70
N ILE A 34 24.04 -0.61 0.21
CA ILE A 34 23.50 -0.44 1.57
C ILE A 34 22.10 0.18 1.50
N SER A 35 21.90 1.17 0.64
CA SER A 35 20.58 1.78 0.46
C SER A 35 19.55 0.80 -0.07
N THR A 36 19.95 -0.03 -1.02
CA THR A 36 19.09 -1.07 -1.59
C THR A 36 18.76 -2.14 -0.55
N ALA A 37 19.74 -2.55 0.25
CA ALA A 37 19.53 -3.50 1.35
C ALA A 37 18.54 -2.95 2.38
N ARG A 38 18.70 -1.69 2.82
CA ARG A 38 17.77 -1.04 3.77
C ARG A 38 16.35 -0.96 3.23
N LEU A 39 16.20 -0.59 1.96
CA LEU A 39 14.90 -0.57 1.29
C LEU A 39 14.27 -1.97 1.25
N GLY A 40 15.05 -2.99 0.88
CA GLY A 40 14.61 -4.38 0.84
C GLY A 40 14.25 -4.94 2.22
N PHE A 41 14.96 -4.54 3.28
CA PHE A 41 14.56 -4.87 4.65
C PHE A 41 13.23 -4.23 5.03
N ALA A 42 12.97 -2.98 4.62
CA ALA A 42 11.70 -2.31 4.91
C ALA A 42 10.52 -3.03 4.22
N THR A 43 10.58 -3.24 2.91
CA THR A 43 9.51 -3.93 2.17
C THR A 43 9.37 -5.39 2.58
N GLY A 44 10.48 -6.09 2.82
CA GLY A 44 10.45 -7.46 3.34
C GLY A 44 9.81 -7.57 4.72
N THR A 45 10.06 -6.60 5.61
CA THR A 45 9.42 -6.54 6.93
C THR A 45 7.93 -6.28 6.81
N ALA A 46 7.51 -5.38 5.91
CA ALA A 46 6.10 -5.13 5.64
C ALA A 46 5.39 -6.42 5.15
N GLY A 47 5.99 -7.11 4.18
CA GLY A 47 5.48 -8.39 3.67
C GLY A 47 5.39 -9.47 4.76
N LEU A 48 6.37 -9.54 5.66
CA LEU A 48 6.34 -10.48 6.79
C LEU A 48 5.23 -10.15 7.79
N ILE A 49 5.02 -8.88 8.12
CA ILE A 49 3.91 -8.45 8.98
C ILE A 49 2.57 -8.84 8.35
N VAL A 50 2.38 -8.55 7.06
CA VAL A 50 1.17 -8.93 6.33
C VAL A 50 0.99 -10.45 6.37
N ALA A 51 2.02 -11.22 6.02
CA ALA A 51 1.95 -12.69 6.00
C ALA A 51 1.55 -13.30 7.36
N LEU A 52 2.06 -12.75 8.46
CA LEU A 52 1.72 -13.21 9.82
C LEU A 52 0.30 -12.82 10.24
N LEU A 53 -0.18 -11.65 9.84
CA LEU A 53 -1.51 -11.15 10.22
C LEU A 53 -2.63 -11.71 9.33
N SER A 54 -2.33 -12.04 8.06
CA SER A 54 -3.32 -12.49 7.07
C SER A 54 -4.18 -13.69 7.52
N PRO A 55 -3.67 -14.75 8.17
CA PRO A 55 -4.53 -15.87 8.59
C PRO A 55 -5.61 -15.46 9.59
N VAL A 56 -5.25 -14.60 10.55
CA VAL A 56 -6.16 -14.14 11.61
C VAL A 56 -7.17 -13.14 11.03
N LEU A 57 -6.65 -12.16 10.29
CA LEU A 57 -7.48 -11.09 9.73
C LEU A 57 -8.36 -11.60 8.57
N GLY A 58 -7.89 -12.56 7.79
CA GLY A 58 -8.66 -13.24 6.74
C GLY A 58 -9.84 -14.02 7.34
N GLY A 59 -9.62 -14.78 8.41
CA GLY A 59 -10.72 -15.44 9.12
C GLY A 59 -11.77 -14.45 9.66
N ILE A 60 -11.34 -13.28 10.13
CA ILE A 60 -12.25 -12.19 10.55
C ILE A 60 -13.01 -11.60 9.35
N ALA A 61 -12.36 -11.45 8.20
CA ALA A 61 -12.95 -10.94 6.97
C ALA A 61 -14.07 -11.87 6.47
N ASP A 62 -13.82 -13.18 6.50
CA ASP A 62 -14.77 -14.21 6.08
C ASP A 62 -15.98 -14.27 7.03
N ALA A 63 -15.74 -14.22 8.34
CA ALA A 63 -16.76 -14.26 9.38
C ALA A 63 -17.77 -13.09 9.32
N GLY A 64 -17.49 -12.01 8.57
CA GLY A 64 -18.50 -11.05 8.10
C GLY A 64 -18.98 -9.97 9.08
N HIS A 65 -18.69 -10.06 10.38
CA HIS A 65 -19.27 -9.15 11.37
C HIS A 65 -18.49 -7.84 11.58
N ALA A 66 -17.20 -7.77 11.20
CA ALA A 66 -16.34 -6.62 11.51
C ALA A 66 -15.55 -6.03 10.33
N GLY A 67 -15.66 -6.60 9.13
CA GLY A 67 -14.75 -6.26 8.03
C GLY A 67 -14.72 -4.77 7.68
N LYS A 68 -15.83 -4.03 7.78
CA LYS A 68 -15.90 -2.62 7.35
C LYS A 68 -15.10 -1.72 8.28
N LYS A 69 -15.08 -2.05 9.58
CA LYS A 69 -14.28 -1.35 10.58
C LYS A 69 -12.78 -1.57 10.34
N PHE A 70 -12.39 -2.82 10.07
CA PHE A 70 -11.00 -3.14 9.75
C PHE A 70 -10.54 -2.52 8.43
N LEU A 71 -11.34 -2.61 7.37
CA LEU A 71 -11.08 -1.94 6.10
C LEU A 71 -10.82 -0.44 6.31
N THR A 72 -11.74 0.23 7.01
CA THR A 72 -11.60 1.67 7.29
C THR A 72 -10.33 1.97 8.08
N PHE A 73 -10.01 1.18 9.10
CA PHE A 73 -8.80 1.34 9.90
C PHE A 73 -7.53 1.23 9.05
N PHE A 74 -7.40 0.17 8.24
CA PHE A 74 -6.21 -0.06 7.43
C PHE A 74 -6.04 0.95 6.29
N ILE A 75 -7.14 1.47 5.74
CA ILE A 75 -7.11 2.60 4.82
C ILE A 75 -6.54 3.85 5.50
N PHE A 76 -7.06 4.22 6.67
CA PHE A 76 -6.56 5.38 7.38
C PHE A 76 -5.11 5.19 7.83
N LEU A 77 -4.69 3.98 8.21
CA LEU A 77 -3.29 3.67 8.48
C LEU A 77 -2.42 3.95 7.26
N GLY A 78 -2.82 3.48 6.07
CA GLY A 78 -2.12 3.73 4.82
C GLY A 78 -2.01 5.23 4.49
N ILE A 79 -3.12 5.96 4.57
CA ILE A 79 -3.18 7.39 4.26
C ILE A 79 -2.32 8.19 5.25
N THR A 80 -2.48 7.95 6.54
CA THR A 80 -1.76 8.71 7.58
C THR A 80 -0.27 8.41 7.56
N ALA A 81 0.13 7.16 7.37
CA ALA A 81 1.54 6.79 7.25
C ALA A 81 2.18 7.42 6.00
N THR A 82 1.48 7.40 4.86
CA THR A 82 1.96 8.02 3.61
C THR A 82 2.04 9.55 3.76
N GLY A 83 1.02 10.18 4.34
CA GLY A 83 1.03 11.62 4.59
C GLY A 83 2.13 12.05 5.57
N ALA A 84 2.43 11.20 6.56
CA ALA A 84 3.51 11.45 7.52
C ALA A 84 4.90 11.46 6.89
N LEU A 85 5.11 10.80 5.73
CA LEU A 85 6.40 10.83 5.01
C LEU A 85 6.82 12.25 4.65
N TYR A 86 5.86 13.17 4.41
CA TYR A 86 6.14 14.57 4.11
C TYR A 86 6.92 15.28 5.23
N TYR A 87 6.71 14.89 6.49
CA TYR A 87 7.37 15.51 7.64
C TYR A 87 8.71 14.87 7.99
N VAL A 88 9.12 13.81 7.30
CA VAL A 88 10.38 13.11 7.62
C VAL A 88 11.56 13.93 7.10
N PRO A 89 12.48 14.38 7.97
CA PRO A 89 13.63 15.17 7.54
C PRO A 89 14.60 14.36 6.69
N MET A 90 15.40 15.08 5.90
CA MET A 90 16.46 14.50 5.07
C MET A 90 17.42 13.66 5.91
N GLY A 91 17.84 12.50 5.41
CA GLY A 91 18.75 11.58 6.13
C GLY A 91 18.08 10.66 7.17
N HIS A 92 16.79 10.85 7.49
CA HIS A 92 16.06 10.02 8.47
C HIS A 92 15.44 8.75 7.83
N TRP A 93 16.28 7.90 7.25
CA TRP A 93 15.82 6.68 6.57
C TRP A 93 15.05 5.71 7.48
N GLN A 94 15.38 5.60 8.77
CA GLN A 94 14.68 4.69 9.69
C GLN A 94 13.21 5.07 9.85
N THR A 95 12.94 6.37 10.03
CA THR A 95 11.57 6.88 10.16
C THR A 95 10.81 6.68 8.85
N ALA A 96 11.43 6.96 7.70
CA ALA A 96 10.84 6.67 6.40
C ALA A 96 10.53 5.18 6.20
N SER A 97 11.43 4.28 6.64
CA SER A 97 11.22 2.83 6.59
C SER A 97 10.06 2.38 7.47
N ILE A 98 9.91 2.90 8.69
CA ILE A 98 8.79 2.55 9.57
C ILE A 98 7.45 3.00 8.96
N LEU A 99 7.42 4.23 8.41
CA LEU A 99 6.22 4.76 7.78
C LEU A 99 5.82 3.96 6.54
N ILE A 100 6.76 3.58 5.67
CA ILE A 100 6.40 2.76 4.50
C ILE A 100 5.93 1.37 4.91
N ILE A 101 6.52 0.78 5.95
CA ILE A 101 6.07 -0.53 6.46
C ILE A 101 4.61 -0.46 6.89
N MET A 102 4.24 0.59 7.63
CA MET A 102 2.83 0.79 8.04
C MET A 102 1.92 1.09 6.84
N ALA A 103 2.40 1.87 5.87
CA ALA A 103 1.63 2.21 4.68
C ALA A 103 1.37 0.98 3.80
N GLU A 104 2.39 0.17 3.55
CA GLU A 104 2.32 -1.05 2.75
C GLU A 104 1.50 -2.14 3.46
N ALA A 105 1.63 -2.29 4.77
CA ALA A 105 0.80 -3.20 5.55
C ALA A 105 -0.68 -2.76 5.54
N GLY A 106 -0.93 -1.46 5.73
CA GLY A 106 -2.28 -0.88 5.65
C GLY A 106 -2.93 -1.09 4.28
N PHE A 107 -2.18 -0.84 3.22
CA PHE A 107 -2.62 -1.11 1.85
C PHE A 107 -2.95 -2.59 1.63
N SER A 108 -2.02 -3.49 1.95
CA SER A 108 -2.16 -4.93 1.66
C SER A 108 -3.30 -5.57 2.44
N ILE A 109 -3.41 -5.27 3.73
CA ILE A 109 -4.46 -5.81 4.59
C ILE A 109 -5.81 -5.16 4.26
N GLY A 110 -5.82 -3.86 3.96
CA GLY A 110 -7.01 -3.16 3.48
C GLY A 110 -7.59 -3.84 2.23
N ASN A 111 -6.73 -4.22 1.28
CA ASN A 111 -7.15 -4.93 0.06
C ASN A 111 -7.76 -6.29 0.36
N MET A 112 -7.16 -7.07 1.25
CA MET A 112 -7.73 -8.35 1.68
C MET A 112 -9.16 -8.19 2.23
N PHE A 113 -9.41 -7.17 3.08
CA PHE A 113 -10.77 -6.90 3.55
C PHE A 113 -11.69 -6.42 2.44
N TYR A 114 -11.21 -5.57 1.52
CA TYR A 114 -11.99 -5.12 0.38
C TYR A 114 -12.43 -6.28 -0.52
N ASP A 115 -11.52 -7.18 -0.86
CA ASP A 115 -11.81 -8.35 -1.71
C ASP A 115 -12.90 -9.22 -1.08
N SER A 116 -12.83 -9.46 0.24
CA SER A 116 -13.88 -10.20 0.97
C SER A 116 -15.27 -9.52 0.95
N PHE A 117 -15.32 -8.19 0.83
CA PHE A 117 -16.58 -7.46 0.67
C PHE A 117 -17.11 -7.54 -0.75
N LEU A 118 -16.22 -7.46 -1.73
CA LEU A 118 -16.58 -7.42 -3.13
C LEU A 118 -17.30 -8.71 -3.55
N VAL A 119 -16.83 -9.87 -3.07
CA VAL A 119 -17.49 -11.18 -3.23
C VAL A 119 -18.92 -11.19 -2.63
N LYS A 120 -19.18 -10.44 -1.56
CA LYS A 120 -20.49 -10.38 -0.90
C LYS A 120 -21.47 -9.42 -1.57
N VAL A 121 -20.97 -8.43 -2.32
CA VAL A 121 -21.78 -7.37 -2.94
C VAL A 121 -22.07 -7.65 -4.42
N ALA A 122 -21.18 -8.35 -5.14
CA ALA A 122 -21.35 -8.67 -6.55
C ALA A 122 -20.99 -10.14 -6.86
N PRO A 123 -21.86 -11.10 -6.53
CA PRO A 123 -21.64 -12.50 -6.91
C PRO A 123 -21.95 -12.70 -8.40
N GLY A 124 -20.98 -13.15 -9.21
CA GLY A 124 -21.18 -13.54 -10.62
C GLY A 124 -20.14 -12.97 -11.60
N GLU A 125 -20.45 -13.02 -12.90
CA GLU A 125 -19.58 -12.60 -14.02
C GLU A 125 -19.27 -11.08 -14.06
N GLU A 126 -20.03 -10.25 -13.34
CA GLU A 126 -19.82 -8.79 -13.32
C GLU A 126 -18.63 -8.36 -12.44
N MET A 127 -18.16 -9.25 -11.56
CA MET A 127 -17.05 -8.98 -10.63
C MET A 127 -15.73 -8.69 -11.35
N ASP A 128 -15.41 -9.49 -12.37
CA ASP A 128 -14.21 -9.33 -13.18
C ASP A 128 -14.23 -8.02 -13.99
N MET A 129 -15.41 -7.62 -14.50
CA MET A 129 -15.55 -6.40 -15.30
C MET A 129 -15.40 -5.14 -14.43
N VAL A 130 -16.01 -5.12 -13.25
CA VAL A 130 -15.91 -3.96 -12.34
C VAL A 130 -14.50 -3.82 -11.77
N SER A 131 -13.86 -4.93 -11.38
CA SER A 131 -12.48 -4.94 -10.89
C SER A 131 -11.47 -4.53 -11.98
N SER A 132 -11.59 -5.09 -13.19
CA SER A 132 -10.69 -4.75 -14.31
C SER A 132 -10.82 -3.28 -14.74
N MET A 133 -12.03 -2.71 -14.75
CA MET A 133 -12.23 -1.27 -14.99
C MET A 133 -11.62 -0.41 -13.88
N GLY A 134 -11.76 -0.81 -12.61
CA GLY A 134 -11.15 -0.11 -11.47
C GLY A 134 -9.62 -0.12 -11.55
N TYR A 135 -9.04 -1.27 -11.88
CA TYR A 135 -7.60 -1.46 -12.04
C TYR A 135 -7.05 -0.64 -13.21
N ALA A 136 -7.71 -0.70 -14.38
CA ALA A 136 -7.33 0.07 -15.57
C ALA A 136 -7.39 1.58 -15.32
N ALA A 137 -8.45 2.06 -14.68
CA ALA A 137 -8.59 3.47 -14.32
C ALA A 137 -7.48 3.95 -13.36
N GLY A 138 -7.06 3.11 -12.41
CA GLY A 138 -5.99 3.49 -11.49
C GLY A 138 -4.57 3.38 -12.03
N TYR A 139 -4.32 2.49 -12.99
CA TYR A 139 -3.09 2.55 -13.79
C TYR A 139 -3.04 3.80 -14.68
N ALA A 140 -4.16 4.15 -15.32
CA ALA A 140 -4.23 5.39 -16.09
C ALA A 140 -4.04 6.62 -15.20
N GLY A 141 -4.67 6.65 -14.03
CA GLY A 141 -4.51 7.73 -13.04
C GLY A 141 -3.08 7.83 -12.50
N GLY A 142 -2.46 6.71 -12.13
CA GLY A 142 -1.06 6.67 -11.68
C GLY A 142 -0.10 7.12 -12.78
N GLY A 143 -0.32 6.65 -14.02
CA GLY A 143 0.46 7.06 -15.20
C GLY A 143 0.35 8.56 -15.52
N ILE A 144 -0.85 9.14 -15.44
CA ILE A 144 -1.05 10.58 -15.63
C ILE A 144 -0.36 11.37 -14.50
N LEU A 145 -0.48 10.91 -13.25
CA LEU A 145 0.16 11.58 -12.11
C LEU A 145 1.69 11.53 -12.18
N PHE A 146 2.25 10.46 -12.76
CA PHE A 146 3.67 10.38 -13.13
C PHE A 146 4.06 11.31 -14.27
N LEU A 147 3.22 11.45 -15.30
CA LEU A 147 3.52 12.31 -16.44
C LEU A 147 3.51 13.80 -16.07
N ILE A 148 2.72 14.17 -15.07
CA ILE A 148 2.56 15.57 -14.63
C ILE A 148 3.56 15.95 -13.52
N ASN A 149 4.08 14.99 -12.75
CA ASN A 149 5.15 15.22 -11.74
C ASN A 149 6.55 15.22 -12.37
#